data_AF-A0A327L219-F1
#
_entry.id   AF-A0A327L219-F1
#
_cell.length_a   1.000
_cell.length_b   1.000
_cell.length_c   1.000
_cell.angle_alpha   90.00
_cell.angle_beta   90.00
_cell.angle_gamma   90.00
#
_symmetry.space_group_name_H-M   'P 1'
#
loop_
_entity.id
_entity.type
_entity.pdbx_description
1 polymer ?
#
loop_
_entity_poly.entity_id
_entity_poly.type
_entity_poly.pdbx_seq_one_letter_code
_entity_poly.pdbx_strand_id
1 'polypeptide(L)'
;MSAIAGSHDLVRQPPRMAGGDAGDDRQPPLSKRQWQVLSLMTNGMTNVEIARQLGLSPNTVKIHVSGILARLGLPSRTQAVHWALTQGRPEKLVASPDGR
;
A
#
# COMPACT_ATOMS: atom_id res chain seq x y z
N MET A 1 4.29 -26.54 26.11
CA MET A 1 5.37 -26.28 25.14
C MET A 1 4.77 -26.42 23.74
N SER A 2 4.29 -25.31 23.17
CA SER A 2 3.52 -25.34 21.91
C SER A 2 4.42 -25.38 20.70
N ALA A 3 4.00 -26.21 19.75
CA ALA A 3 4.71 -26.61 18.56
C ALA A 3 4.99 -25.46 17.58
N ILE A 4 6.11 -25.67 16.90
CA ILE A 4 6.79 -24.85 15.90
C ILE A 4 5.90 -24.79 14.65
N ALA A 5 5.35 -23.62 14.34
CA ALA A 5 4.61 -23.40 13.09
C ALA A 5 5.63 -23.26 11.94
N GLY A 6 5.52 -24.17 10.99
CA GLY A 6 6.41 -24.31 9.85
C GLY A 6 6.25 -23.24 8.77
N SER A 7 7.28 -23.22 7.92
CA SER A 7 7.19 -22.97 6.49
C SER A 7 6.79 -21.56 6.07
N HIS A 8 7.67 -20.58 6.33
CA HIS A 8 7.65 -19.34 5.57
C HIS A 8 8.28 -19.59 4.20
N ASP A 9 7.42 -19.90 3.23
CA ASP A 9 7.75 -20.07 1.81
C ASP A 9 8.59 -18.89 1.31
N LEU A 10 9.79 -19.22 0.84
CA LEU A 10 10.86 -18.31 0.46
C LEU A 10 10.65 -17.76 -0.97
N VAL A 11 9.46 -17.24 -1.29
CA VAL A 11 9.31 -16.36 -2.46
C VAL A 11 9.62 -14.93 -2.05
N ARG A 12 10.90 -14.72 -1.76
CA ARG A 12 11.51 -13.40 -1.59
C ARG A 12 11.62 -12.77 -2.99
N GLN A 13 10.51 -12.27 -3.53
CA GLN A 13 10.55 -11.36 -4.66
C GLN A 13 10.91 -9.96 -4.12
N PRO A 14 12.15 -9.47 -4.30
CA PRO A 14 12.38 -8.04 -4.16
C PRO A 14 11.55 -7.31 -5.23
N PRO A 15 10.87 -6.20 -4.90
CA PRO A 15 10.24 -5.40 -5.93
C PRO A 15 11.36 -4.91 -6.86
N ARG A 16 11.33 -5.37 -8.11
CA ARG A 16 12.05 -4.72 -9.20
C ARG A 16 11.52 -3.29 -9.24
N MET A 17 12.25 -2.38 -8.60
CA MET A 17 12.03 -0.95 -8.73
C MET A 17 12.31 -0.66 -10.20
N ALA A 18 11.24 -0.61 -10.98
CA ALA A 18 11.25 -0.22 -12.37
C ALA A 18 11.87 1.19 -12.45
N GLY A 19 13.12 1.22 -12.91
CA GLY A 19 13.69 2.42 -13.48
C GLY A 19 12.95 2.74 -14.76
N GLY A 20 12.58 4.01 -14.88
CA GLY A 20 12.43 4.75 -16.13
C GLY A 20 11.51 4.16 -17.18
N ASP A 21 10.26 4.59 -17.17
CA ASP A 21 9.60 4.98 -18.42
C ASP A 21 9.01 6.38 -18.20
N ALA A 22 9.68 7.36 -18.79
CA ALA A 22 9.13 8.68 -18.99
C ALA A 22 8.00 8.55 -20.03
N GLY A 23 6.78 8.92 -19.66
CA GLY A 23 5.68 9.12 -20.60
C GLY A 23 4.72 7.93 -20.75
N ASP A 24 3.88 7.71 -19.75
CA ASP A 24 2.54 7.14 -19.98
C ASP A 24 1.56 7.76 -18.98
N ASP A 25 0.83 8.78 -19.42
CA ASP A 25 -0.29 9.43 -18.69
C ASP A 25 -1.47 8.48 -18.37
N ARG A 26 -1.29 7.16 -18.55
CA ARG A 26 -2.34 6.14 -18.40
C ARG A 26 -2.10 5.16 -17.26
N GLN A 27 -0.92 5.15 -16.62
CA GLN A 27 -0.75 4.36 -15.41
C GLN A 27 -1.28 5.11 -14.18
N PRO A 28 -2.13 4.48 -13.34
CA PRO A 28 -2.50 5.08 -12.07
C PRO A 28 -1.21 5.35 -11.28
N PRO A 29 -1.12 6.50 -10.57
CA PRO A 29 0.13 6.94 -9.94
C PRO A 29 0.68 5.94 -8.91
N LEU A 30 -0.14 4.99 -8.45
CA LEU A 30 0.19 3.97 -7.46
C LEU A 30 -0.24 2.58 -7.92
N SER A 31 0.52 1.55 -7.53
CA SER A 31 0.11 0.16 -7.75
C SER A 31 -1.11 -0.22 -6.90
N LYS A 32 -1.83 -1.28 -7.26
CA LYS A 32 -2.96 -1.80 -6.46
C LYS A 32 -2.61 -1.99 -4.98
N ARG A 33 -1.41 -2.52 -4.71
CA ARG A 33 -0.94 -2.74 -3.34
C ARG A 33 -0.66 -1.44 -2.60
N GLN A 34 -0.11 -0.44 -3.30
CA GLN A 34 0.12 0.88 -2.74
C GLN A 34 -1.19 1.62 -2.45
N TRP A 35 -2.20 1.47 -3.31
CA TRP A 35 -3.55 1.98 -3.04
C TRP A 35 -4.17 1.36 -1.79
N GLN A 36 -4.04 0.04 -1.60
CA GLN A 36 -4.50 -0.63 -0.37
C GLN A 36 -3.80 -0.07 0.87
N VAL A 37 -2.47 0.08 0.82
CA VAL A 37 -1.71 0.65 1.94
C VAL A 37 -2.16 2.09 2.21
N LEU A 38 -2.28 2.93 1.18
CA LEU A 38 -2.72 4.32 1.30
C LEU A 38 -4.14 4.45 1.88
N SER A 39 -5.07 3.59 1.47
CA SER A 39 -6.43 3.55 2.02
C SER A 39 -6.45 3.14 3.50
N LEU A 40 -5.59 2.23 3.93
CA LEU A 40 -5.48 1.91 5.35
C LEU A 40 -4.78 3.03 6.13
N MET A 41 -3.88 3.78 5.49
CA MET A 41 -3.27 4.97 6.10
C MET A 41 -4.29 6.07 6.38
N THR A 42 -5.27 6.27 5.48
CA THR A 42 -6.36 7.25 5.71
C THR A 42 -7.26 6.85 6.87
N ASN A 43 -7.34 5.56 7.19
CA ASN A 43 -8.05 5.06 8.38
C ASN A 43 -7.23 5.22 9.68
N GLY A 44 -6.07 5.89 9.64
CA GLY A 44 -5.21 6.11 10.82
C GLY A 44 -4.35 4.90 11.23
N MET A 45 -4.38 3.80 10.49
CA MET A 45 -3.67 2.56 10.87
C MET A 45 -2.14 2.70 10.81
N THR A 46 -1.45 2.25 11.85
CA THR A 46 0.02 2.14 11.88
C THR A 46 0.54 1.11 10.89
N ASN A 47 1.84 1.14 10.59
CA ASN A 47 2.45 0.16 9.69
C ASN A 47 2.34 -1.29 10.21
N VAL A 48 2.23 -1.47 11.54
CA VAL A 48 2.04 -2.78 12.16
C VAL A 48 0.61 -3.29 11.94
N GLU A 49 -0.38 -2.41 12.08
CA GLU A 49 -1.79 -2.76 11.84
C GLU A 49 -2.05 -3.02 10.35
N ILE A 50 -1.51 -2.18 9.47
CA ILE A 50 -1.56 -2.38 8.02
C ILE A 50 -0.92 -3.72 7.64
N ALA A 51 0.23 -4.04 8.25
CA ALA A 51 0.92 -5.31 8.01
C ALA A 51 0.04 -6.51 8.39
N ARG A 52 -0.63 -6.46 9.56
CA ARG A 52 -1.58 -7.48 10.00
C ARG A 52 -2.77 -7.60 9.05
N GLN A 53 -3.40 -6.48 8.69
CA GLN A 53 -4.56 -6.43 7.79
C GLN A 53 -4.26 -7.03 6.41
N LEU A 54 -3.04 -6.81 5.92
CA LEU A 54 -2.64 -7.17 4.56
C LEU A 54 -1.82 -8.48 4.47
N GLY A 55 -1.54 -9.14 5.60
CA GLY A 55 -0.68 -10.33 5.63
C GLY A 55 0.77 -10.06 5.23
N LEU A 56 1.31 -8.88 5.59
CA LEU A 56 2.68 -8.44 5.29
C LEU A 56 3.53 -8.32 6.55
N SER A 57 4.83 -8.11 6.36
CA SER A 57 5.69 -7.62 7.44
C SER A 57 5.58 -6.08 7.59
N PRO A 58 5.76 -5.52 8.80
CA PRO A 58 5.81 -4.06 8.99
C PRO A 58 6.90 -3.38 8.15
N ASN A 59 8.01 -4.07 7.88
CA ASN A 59 9.08 -3.55 7.03
C ASN A 59 8.65 -3.46 5.56
N THR A 60 7.91 -4.45 5.06
CA THR A 60 7.33 -4.43 3.72
C THR A 60 6.35 -3.26 3.58
N VAL A 61 5.54 -2.99 4.61
CA VAL A 61 4.65 -1.82 4.62
C VAL A 61 5.44 -0.51 4.57
N LYS A 62 6.54 -0.38 5.33
CA LYS A 62 7.43 0.81 5.23
C LYS A 62 7.92 1.04 3.81
N ILE A 63 8.35 -0.01 3.12
CA ILE A 63 8.79 0.08 1.71
C ILE A 63 7.65 0.57 0.82
N HIS A 64 6.43 0.04 1.00
CA HIS A 64 5.27 0.52 0.25
C HIS A 64 4.97 1.99 0.53
N VAL A 65 5.02 2.45 1.79
CA VAL A 65 4.84 3.85 2.18
C VAL A 65 5.89 4.73 1.52
N SER A 66 7.19 4.38 1.59
CA SER A 66 8.25 5.13 0.91
C SER A 66 8.03 5.20 -0.59
N GLY A 67 7.61 4.11 -1.23
CA GLY A 67 7.28 4.09 -2.66
C GLY A 67 6.05 4.91 -3.02
N ILE A 68 5.05 5.02 -2.13
CA ILE A 68 3.88 5.91 -2.30
C ILE A 68 4.34 7.36 -2.27
N LEU A 69 5.13 7.73 -1.26
CA LEU A 69 5.66 9.08 -1.11
C LEU A 69 6.50 9.51 -2.32
N ALA A 70 7.40 8.65 -2.78
CA ALA A 70 8.21 8.91 -3.96
C ALA A 70 7.36 9.08 -5.23
N ARG A 71 6.37 8.21 -5.44
CA ARG A 71 5.48 8.28 -6.62
C ARG A 71 4.56 9.50 -6.63
N LEU A 72 4.09 9.92 -5.46
CA LEU A 72 3.24 11.10 -5.33
C LEU A 72 4.05 12.41 -5.21
N GLY A 73 5.38 12.34 -5.10
CA GLY A 73 6.22 13.51 -4.83
C GLY A 73 5.95 14.14 -3.46
N LEU A 74 5.50 13.35 -2.49
CA LEU A 74 5.09 13.84 -1.18
C LEU A 74 6.16 13.53 -0.11
N PRO A 75 6.48 14.47 0.79
CA PRO A 75 7.52 14.32 1.79
C PRO A 75 7.07 13.53 3.03
N SER A 76 5.77 13.36 3.27
CA SER A 76 5.31 12.75 4.52
C SER A 76 4.03 11.94 4.40
N ARG A 77 3.89 10.98 5.31
CA ARG A 77 2.68 10.17 5.51
C ARG A 77 1.44 11.05 5.67
N THR A 78 1.52 12.12 6.46
CA THR A 78 0.39 13.03 6.68
C THR A 78 -0.02 13.71 5.39
N GLN A 79 0.93 14.15 4.57
CA GLN A 79 0.62 14.74 3.27
C GLN A 79 0.04 13.71 2.30
N ALA A 80 0.52 12.47 2.30
CA ALA A 80 -0.08 11.39 1.51
C ALA A 80 -1.52 11.07 1.93
N VAL A 81 -1.80 11.05 3.24
CA VAL A 81 -3.17 10.89 3.76
C VAL A 81 -4.05 12.07 3.34
N HIS A 82 -3.57 13.30 3.49
CA HIS A 82 -4.31 14.48 3.08
C HIS A 82 -4.58 14.50 1.57
N TRP A 83 -3.58 14.14 0.75
CA TRP A 83 -3.74 13.98 -0.69
C TRP A 83 -4.78 12.91 -1.02
N ALA A 84 -4.75 11.76 -0.35
CA ALA A 84 -5.71 10.69 -0.58
C ALA A 84 -7.15 11.08 -0.21
N LEU A 85 -7.33 11.99 0.76
CA LEU A 85 -8.65 12.49 1.17
C LEU A 85 -9.17 13.63 0.27
N THR A 86 -8.28 14.41 -0.34
CA THR A 86 -8.64 15.60 -1.12
C THR A 86 -8.65 15.37 -2.63
N GLN A 87 -7.76 14.52 -3.14
CA GLN A 87 -7.51 14.27 -4.57
C GLN A 87 -7.79 12.81 -4.95
N GLY A 88 -7.62 11.88 -4.01
CA GLY A 88 -7.90 10.47 -4.23
C GLY A 88 -9.39 10.19 -4.14
N ARG A 89 -10.07 9.85 -5.24
CA ARG A 89 -11.35 9.14 -5.16
C ARG A 89 -11.11 7.64 -4.92
N PRO A 90 -11.34 7.11 -3.70
CA PRO A 90 -11.67 5.70 -3.52
C PRO A 90 -13.14 5.38 -3.86
N GLU A 91 -13.90 6.32 -4.44
CA GLU A 91 -15.35 6.17 -4.67
C GLU A 91 -15.73 5.03 -5.62
N LYS A 92 -14.77 4.42 -6.34
CA LYS A 92 -15.06 3.32 -7.28
C LYS A 92 -14.50 1.95 -6.91
N LEU A 93 -13.87 1.79 -5.74
CA LEU A 93 -13.44 0.47 -5.24
C LEU A 93 -14.21 -0.01 -4.01
N VAL A 94 -15.05 0.84 -3.41
CA VAL A 94 -15.98 0.46 -2.33
C VAL A 94 -17.46 0.45 -2.77
N ALA A 95 -17.71 0.42 -4.08
CA ALA A 95 -19.05 0.24 -4.64
C ALA A 95 -19.24 -1.23 -5.06
N SER A 96 -19.41 -2.11 -4.08
CA SER A 96 -20.41 -3.17 -4.16
C SER A 96 -20.75 -3.62 -2.73
N PRO A 97 -21.77 -3.03 -2.11
CA PRO A 97 -22.51 -3.64 -1.02
C PRO A 97 -23.49 -4.65 -1.62
N ASP A 98 -23.01 -5.84 -1.96
CA ASP A 98 -23.87 -7.00 -2.25
C ASP A 98 -23.27 -8.22 -1.55
N GLY A 99 -23.98 -8.94 -0.69
CA GLY A 99 -25.36 -8.77 -0.27
C GLY A 99 -25.74 -9.86 0.71
N ARG A 100 -26.65 -9.50 1.63
CA ARG A 100 -27.35 -10.37 2.60
C ARG A 100 -26.52 -11.06 3.69
#